data_AF-I0T120-F1
#
_entry.id   AF-I0T120-F1
#
_cell.length_a   1.000
_cell.length_b   1.000
_cell.length_c   1.000
_cell.angle_alpha   90.00
_cell.angle_beta   90.00
_cell.angle_gamma   90.00
#
_symmetry.space_group_name_H-M   'P 1'
#
loop_
_entity.id
_entity.type
_entity.pdbx_description
1 polymer ?
#
loop_
_entity_poly.entity_id
_entity_poly.type
_entity_poly.pdbx_seq_one_letter_code
_entity_poly.pdbx_strand_id
1 'polypeptide(L)'
;MLDIKRIRTDFDAVAEKLATRGVDAAVLNEMKEIDAKRRDILVKVETLKAERNTVSAEIAQAKRNKENADDKIAAMQTLSAEVKALDAELAEIDAKLTEFTTTLPNIPADSVPVGADEDDNVEVRRWGTPREFDFEPKAHWDLGEDLGILDWERGGKVTGARFLFYKGLGARLERAIYNFMLDEHGKEGYTEVITPYMVNHDSMFGTGQYPKFKEDTFELSDSNYVLIPTAEVPLTNYYRDEIIDGKDLPIYFTAMSPSFRSEAGSAGRDTRGLIRLHQFHKVEMVKFAKPEESYEELEKMTANAENILQKLNLPYRVVALSTGDMGFSAAKTYDLEVWIPAQNTYREISSCSNTEDFQARRAQIRYRDEADGKVKLLHTLNGSGLAVGRTVAAILENYQNEDGSVTIPEVLRPYMGGAEVIKP
;
A
#
# COMPACT_ATOMS: atom_id res chain seq x y z
N MET A 1 -6.91 5.35 6.52
CA MET A 1 -7.39 6.70 6.89
C MET A 1 -7.13 6.86 8.37
N LEU A 2 -6.98 8.08 8.88
CA LEU A 2 -6.70 8.29 10.30
C LEU A 2 -7.98 8.24 11.16
N ASP A 3 -7.83 7.82 12.41
CA ASP A 3 -8.92 7.87 13.39
C ASP A 3 -9.08 9.29 13.94
N ILE A 4 -10.17 9.97 13.57
CA ILE A 4 -10.48 11.31 14.08
C ILE A 4 -10.56 11.36 15.61
N LYS A 5 -10.98 10.26 16.26
CA LYS A 5 -11.03 10.19 17.72
C LYS A 5 -9.63 10.19 18.31
N ARG A 6 -8.68 9.45 17.71
CA ARG A 6 -7.27 9.41 18.13
C ARG A 6 -6.64 10.78 18.00
N ILE A 7 -6.85 11.46 16.87
CA ILE A 7 -6.32 12.81 16.66
C ILE A 7 -6.92 13.80 17.68
N ARG A 8 -8.20 13.65 18.03
CA ARG A 8 -8.85 14.51 19.02
C ARG A 8 -8.28 14.30 20.44
N THR A 9 -8.07 13.05 20.84
CA THR A 9 -7.63 12.72 22.20
C THR A 9 -6.16 13.00 22.44
N ASP A 10 -5.34 12.95 21.39
CA ASP A 10 -3.88 13.02 21.47
C ASP A 10 -3.30 13.90 20.35
N PHE A 11 -3.88 15.09 20.20
CA PHE A 11 -3.59 15.97 19.06
C PHE A 11 -2.11 16.32 18.95
N ASP A 12 -1.49 16.72 20.06
CA ASP A 12 -0.12 17.24 20.05
C ASP A 12 0.88 16.14 19.64
N ALA A 13 0.73 14.91 20.16
CA ALA A 13 1.61 13.80 19.80
C ALA A 13 1.39 13.33 18.35
N VAL A 14 0.14 13.30 17.88
CA VAL A 14 -0.15 12.98 16.47
C VAL A 14 0.41 14.06 15.54
N ALA A 15 0.31 15.33 15.92
CA ALA A 15 0.82 16.43 15.12
C ALA A 15 2.35 16.42 15.02
N GLU A 16 3.04 16.15 16.12
CA GLU A 16 4.50 15.99 16.12
C GLU A 16 4.93 14.87 15.17
N LYS A 17 4.27 13.70 15.24
CA LYS A 17 4.58 12.58 14.34
C LYS A 17 4.27 12.87 12.87
N LEU A 18 3.12 13.48 12.57
CA LEU A 18 2.77 13.80 11.18
C LEU A 18 3.67 14.91 10.60
N ALA A 19 4.18 15.82 11.42
CA ALA A 19 5.16 16.82 10.99
C ALA A 19 6.44 16.18 10.47
N THR A 20 6.89 15.06 11.05
CA THR A 20 8.05 14.29 10.55
C THR A 20 7.83 13.69 9.16
N ARG A 21 6.57 13.60 8.70
CA ARG A 21 6.19 13.17 7.34
C ARG A 21 5.91 14.35 6.40
N GLY A 22 6.29 15.57 6.79
CA GLY A 22 6.07 16.78 6.00
C GLY A 22 4.65 17.33 6.02
N VAL A 23 3.80 16.91 6.98
CA VAL A 23 2.46 17.50 7.14
C VAL A 23 2.57 18.85 7.85
N ASP A 24 2.05 19.90 7.22
CA ASP A 24 2.02 21.24 7.80
C ASP A 24 1.13 21.30 9.05
N ALA A 25 1.62 21.91 10.13
CA ALA A 25 0.87 22.15 11.34
C ALA A 25 -0.43 22.95 11.09
N ALA A 26 -0.45 23.84 10.11
CA ALA A 26 -1.63 24.60 9.71
C ALA A 26 -2.79 23.69 9.28
N VAL A 27 -2.50 22.62 8.52
CA VAL A 27 -3.50 21.64 8.06
C VAL A 27 -4.13 20.91 9.25
N LEU A 28 -3.32 20.51 10.22
CA LEU A 28 -3.81 19.82 11.43
C LEU A 28 -4.60 20.75 12.35
N ASN A 29 -4.16 22.01 12.49
CA ASN A 29 -4.89 23.01 13.26
C ASN A 29 -6.25 23.35 12.62
N GLU A 30 -6.31 23.49 11.29
CA GLU A 30 -7.57 23.69 10.58
C GLU A 30 -8.54 22.52 10.81
N MET A 31 -8.06 21.28 10.69
CA MET A 31 -8.87 20.10 10.97
C MET A 31 -9.39 20.09 12.42
N LYS A 32 -8.58 20.50 13.40
CA LYS A 32 -8.98 20.61 14.81
C LYS A 32 -10.09 21.66 15.02
N GLU A 33 -9.99 22.80 14.35
CA GLU A 33 -11.03 23.84 14.39
C GLU A 33 -12.34 23.37 13.75
N ILE A 34 -12.24 22.69 12.60
CA ILE A 34 -13.41 22.13 11.91
C ILE A 34 -14.08 21.05 12.75
N ASP A 35 -13.32 20.17 13.42
CA ASP A 35 -13.88 19.15 14.33
C ASP A 35 -14.56 19.79 15.55
N ALA A 36 -14.00 20.89 16.10
CA ALA A 36 -14.65 21.64 17.16
C ALA A 36 -15.98 22.24 16.70
N LYS A 37 -15.97 22.91 15.54
CA LYS A 37 -17.17 23.49 14.91
C LYS A 37 -18.25 22.43 14.65
N ARG A 38 -17.85 21.26 14.16
CA ARG A 38 -18.73 20.10 13.95
C ARG A 38 -19.49 19.75 15.22
N ARG A 39 -18.77 19.61 16.34
CA ARG A 39 -19.35 19.22 17.62
C ARG A 39 -20.33 20.27 18.13
N ASP A 40 -19.99 21.54 18.02
CA ASP A 40 -20.87 22.64 18.44
C ASP A 40 -22.17 22.65 17.62
N ILE A 41 -22.07 22.50 16.29
CA ILE A 41 -23.24 22.42 15.41
C ILE A 41 -24.07 21.18 15.72
N LEU A 42 -23.43 20.03 15.92
CA LEU A 42 -24.14 18.79 16.25
C LEU A 42 -24.97 18.92 17.53
N VAL A 43 -24.42 19.53 18.59
CA VAL A 43 -25.16 19.78 19.83
C VAL A 43 -26.34 20.73 19.59
N LYS A 44 -26.15 21.79 18.79
CA LYS A 44 -27.23 22.74 18.44
C LYS A 44 -28.33 22.04 17.66
N VAL A 45 -27.99 21.27 16.63
CA VAL A 45 -28.93 20.51 15.80
C VAL A 45 -29.75 19.56 16.65
N GLU A 46 -29.13 18.79 17.55
CA GLU A 46 -29.85 17.86 18.43
C GLU A 46 -30.79 18.60 19.40
N THR A 47 -30.34 19.73 19.94
CA THR A 47 -31.17 20.58 20.81
C THR A 47 -32.40 21.12 20.07
N LEU A 48 -32.21 21.66 18.87
CA LEU A 48 -33.29 22.20 18.04
C LEU A 48 -34.24 21.11 17.52
N LYS A 49 -33.73 19.91 17.21
CA LYS A 49 -34.54 18.74 16.85
C LYS A 49 -35.40 18.27 18.03
N ALA A 50 -34.87 18.29 19.26
CA ALA A 50 -35.63 17.96 20.46
C ALA A 50 -36.72 19.02 20.75
N GLU A 51 -36.41 20.31 20.61
CA GLU A 51 -37.36 21.40 20.73
C GLU A 51 -38.47 21.29 19.69
N ARG A 52 -38.13 21.06 18.42
CA ARG A 52 -39.09 20.83 17.33
C ARG A 52 -40.09 19.74 17.70
N ASN A 53 -39.61 18.60 18.20
CA ASN A 53 -40.46 17.46 18.51
C ASN A 53 -41.43 17.80 19.66
N THR A 54 -40.95 18.58 20.65
CA THR A 54 -41.75 19.07 21.77
C THR A 54 -42.84 20.03 21.29
N VAL A 55 -42.47 21.07 20.54
CA VAL A 55 -43.40 22.06 19.99
C VAL A 55 -44.40 21.43 19.03
N SER A 56 -43.98 20.44 18.22
CA SER A 56 -44.88 19.69 17.34
C SER A 56 -45.97 18.94 18.12
N ALA A 57 -45.62 18.34 19.26
CA ALA A 57 -46.58 17.69 20.14
C ALA A 57 -47.56 18.69 20.77
N GLU A 58 -47.06 19.87 21.19
CA GLU A 58 -47.90 20.94 21.72
C GLU A 58 -48.88 21.51 20.69
N ILE A 59 -48.43 21.72 19.44
CA ILE A 59 -49.29 22.18 18.33
C ILE A 59 -50.39 21.14 18.06
N ALA A 60 -50.05 19.85 18.04
CA ALA A 60 -51.02 18.78 17.85
C ALA A 60 -52.07 18.76 18.97
N GLN A 61 -51.65 18.99 20.22
CA GLN A 61 -52.54 19.09 21.36
C GLN A 61 -53.46 20.32 21.29
N ALA A 62 -52.91 21.50 20.99
CA ALA A 62 -53.68 22.74 20.85
C ALA A 62 -54.73 22.63 19.73
N LYS A 63 -54.36 22.02 18.58
CA LYS A 63 -55.32 21.74 17.49
C LYS A 63 -56.43 20.78 17.91
N ARG A 64 -56.13 19.74 18.70
CA ARG A 64 -57.15 18.83 19.25
C ARG A 64 -58.11 19.56 20.21
N ASN A 65 -57.58 20.49 21.00
CA ASN A 65 -58.35 21.32 21.93
C ASN A 65 -59.09 22.48 21.25
N LYS A 66 -58.92 22.69 19.93
CA LYS A 66 -59.45 23.85 19.16
C LYS A 66 -58.92 25.21 19.65
N GLU A 67 -57.71 25.22 20.19
CA GLU A 67 -57.00 26.43 20.60
C GLU A 67 -56.21 27.02 19.40
N ASN A 68 -55.93 28.33 19.42
CA ASN A 68 -55.08 28.96 18.42
C ASN A 68 -53.62 28.51 18.62
N ALA A 69 -52.98 28.03 17.55
CA ALA A 69 -51.58 27.60 17.56
C ALA A 69 -50.74 28.30 16.48
N ASP A 70 -51.23 29.39 15.90
CA ASP A 70 -50.64 30.04 14.72
C ASP A 70 -49.22 30.55 15.02
N ASP A 71 -49.01 31.17 16.19
CA ASP A 71 -47.69 31.64 16.63
C ASP A 71 -46.71 30.46 16.82
N LYS A 72 -47.17 29.35 17.38
CA LYS A 72 -46.36 28.13 17.54
C LYS A 72 -46.03 27.51 16.19
N ILE A 73 -46.97 27.53 15.25
CA ILE A 73 -46.77 27.04 13.87
C ILE A 73 -45.73 27.92 13.16
N ALA A 74 -45.80 29.25 13.30
CA ALA A 74 -44.82 30.17 12.71
C ALA A 74 -43.42 29.97 13.31
N ALA A 75 -43.30 29.88 14.64
CA ALA A 75 -42.04 29.55 15.31
C ALA A 75 -41.48 28.20 14.86
N MET A 76 -42.36 27.20 14.66
CA MET A 76 -41.97 25.88 14.16
C MET A 76 -41.44 25.93 12.72
N GLN A 77 -41.97 26.81 11.87
CA GLN A 77 -41.44 26.98 10.51
C GLN A 77 -40.02 27.55 10.54
N THR A 78 -39.77 28.58 11.36
CA THR A 78 -38.43 29.17 11.55
C THR A 78 -37.44 28.15 12.09
N LEU A 79 -37.81 27.43 13.14
CA LEU A 79 -36.97 26.39 13.76
C LEU A 79 -36.66 25.26 12.77
N SER A 80 -37.63 24.86 11.93
CA SER A 80 -37.39 23.85 10.88
C SER A 80 -36.42 24.34 9.81
N ALA A 81 -36.47 25.62 9.44
CA ALA A 81 -35.54 26.22 8.49
C ALA A 81 -34.12 26.30 9.06
N GLU A 82 -33.97 26.65 10.34
CA GLU A 82 -32.68 26.67 11.04
C GLU A 82 -32.06 25.28 11.14
N VAL A 83 -32.82 24.26 11.55
CA VAL A 83 -32.36 22.87 11.55
C VAL A 83 -31.88 22.44 10.17
N LYS A 84 -32.63 22.77 9.11
CA LYS A 84 -32.24 22.44 7.74
C LYS A 84 -30.94 23.12 7.33
N ALA A 85 -30.72 24.37 7.72
CA ALA A 85 -29.50 25.10 7.42
C ALA A 85 -28.29 24.49 8.16
N LEU A 86 -28.44 24.17 9.45
CA LEU A 86 -27.39 23.56 10.25
C LEU A 86 -27.08 22.11 9.81
N ASP A 87 -28.09 21.34 9.40
CA ASP A 87 -27.88 19.99 8.82
C ASP A 87 -27.07 20.08 7.51
N ALA A 88 -27.31 21.11 6.68
CA ALA A 88 -26.52 21.35 5.46
C ALA A 88 -25.08 21.77 5.78
N GLU A 89 -24.88 22.68 6.74
CA GLU A 89 -23.55 23.09 7.20
C GLU A 89 -22.78 21.91 7.82
N LEU A 90 -23.47 21.05 8.58
CA LEU A 90 -22.88 19.85 9.15
C LEU A 90 -22.41 18.88 8.07
N ALA A 91 -23.18 18.70 6.99
CA ALA A 91 -22.78 17.86 5.86
C ALA A 91 -21.53 18.39 5.15
N GLU A 92 -21.38 19.70 4.97
CA GLU A 92 -20.16 20.30 4.42
C GLU A 92 -18.95 20.09 5.34
N ILE A 93 -19.14 20.24 6.65
CA ILE A 93 -18.09 20.01 7.65
C ILE A 93 -17.68 18.54 7.69
N ASP A 94 -18.64 17.61 7.62
CA ASP A 94 -18.38 16.18 7.56
C ASP A 94 -17.59 15.81 6.29
N ALA A 95 -17.90 16.41 5.15
CA ALA A 95 -17.16 16.23 3.91
C ALA A 95 -15.70 16.70 4.05
N LYS A 96 -15.48 17.90 4.63
CA LYS A 96 -14.12 18.42 4.89
C LYS A 96 -13.32 17.54 5.84
N LEU A 97 -13.92 17.07 6.93
CA LEU A 97 -13.24 16.15 7.86
C LEU A 97 -12.90 14.81 7.22
N THR A 98 -13.78 14.32 6.35
CA THR A 98 -13.51 13.12 5.55
C THR A 98 -12.33 13.37 4.61
N GLU A 99 -12.26 14.53 3.97
CA GLU A 99 -11.12 14.92 3.13
C GLU A 99 -9.81 14.92 3.92
N PHE A 100 -9.74 15.55 5.10
CA PHE A 100 -8.53 15.53 5.94
C PHE A 100 -8.12 14.09 6.31
N THR A 101 -9.05 13.31 6.85
CA THR A 101 -8.73 11.96 7.35
C THR A 101 -8.34 10.98 6.24
N THR A 102 -8.74 11.25 5.00
CA THR A 102 -8.43 10.43 3.82
C THR A 102 -7.24 10.93 3.00
N THR A 103 -6.76 12.16 3.21
CA THR A 103 -5.59 12.73 2.51
C THR A 103 -4.35 12.82 3.39
N LEU A 104 -4.50 12.71 4.72
CA LEU A 104 -3.37 12.60 5.63
C LEU A 104 -2.72 11.20 5.58
N PRO A 105 -1.37 11.12 5.61
CA PRO A 105 -0.65 9.86 5.65
C PRO A 105 -0.87 9.15 6.99
N ASN A 106 -0.51 7.87 7.05
CA ASN A 106 -0.54 7.12 8.29
C ASN A 106 0.46 7.69 9.32
N ILE A 107 0.22 7.44 10.61
CA ILE A 107 1.08 7.91 11.70
C ILE A 107 2.30 6.98 11.79
N PRO A 108 3.54 7.49 11.76
CA PRO A 108 4.74 6.68 11.96
C PRO A 108 4.76 5.96 13.32
N ALA A 109 5.28 4.74 13.32
CA ALA A 109 5.65 4.03 14.53
C ALA A 109 6.78 4.76 15.26
N ASP A 110 6.87 4.61 16.58
CA ASP A 110 7.90 5.27 17.40
C ASP A 110 9.34 4.85 17.03
N SER A 111 9.50 3.65 16.45
CA SER A 111 10.81 3.13 16.05
C SER A 111 11.30 3.63 14.69
N VAL A 112 10.53 4.43 13.97
CA VAL A 112 10.89 4.90 12.62
C VAL A 112 11.95 6.01 12.74
N PRO A 113 13.08 5.93 12.01
CA PRO A 113 14.06 7.01 11.99
C PRO A 113 13.46 8.28 11.40
N VAL A 114 13.70 9.42 12.03
CA VAL A 114 13.24 10.72 11.52
C VAL A 114 14.22 11.19 10.45
N GLY A 115 13.70 11.50 9.27
CA GLY A 115 14.48 11.93 8.10
C GLY A 115 13.61 12.55 7.03
N ALA A 116 14.21 13.32 6.12
CA ALA A 116 13.52 14.05 5.07
C ALA A 116 13.30 13.20 3.81
N ASP A 117 14.23 12.31 3.50
CA ASP A 117 14.26 11.52 2.27
C ASP A 117 15.06 10.21 2.44
N GLU A 118 15.42 9.59 1.32
CA GLU A 118 16.11 8.30 1.23
C GLU A 118 17.54 8.32 1.82
N ASP A 119 18.19 9.49 1.92
CA ASP A 119 19.55 9.60 2.46
C ASP A 119 19.58 9.43 3.99
N ASP A 120 18.45 9.66 4.66
CA ASP A 120 18.29 9.48 6.10
C ASP A 120 17.81 8.06 6.49
N ASN A 121 17.64 7.18 5.50
CA ASN A 121 17.27 5.79 5.74
C ASN A 121 18.39 5.04 6.47
N VAL A 122 18.03 4.10 7.36
CA VAL A 122 18.98 3.42 8.24
C VAL A 122 19.16 1.95 7.86
N GLU A 123 20.37 1.55 7.47
CA GLU A 123 20.71 0.14 7.28
C GLU A 123 20.64 -0.60 8.63
N VAL A 124 19.78 -1.61 8.71
CA VAL A 124 19.54 -2.38 9.95
C VAL A 124 20.19 -3.75 9.93
N ARG A 125 20.44 -4.33 8.74
CA ARG A 125 21.15 -5.61 8.56
C ARG A 125 21.64 -5.77 7.12
N ARG A 126 22.59 -6.67 6.92
CA ARG A 126 23.18 -7.02 5.61
C ARG A 126 23.45 -8.51 5.54
N TRP A 127 23.36 -9.08 4.34
CA TRP A 127 23.66 -10.47 4.08
C TRP A 127 24.40 -10.68 2.75
N GLY A 128 25.30 -11.67 2.73
CA GLY A 128 26.11 -12.00 1.57
C GLY A 128 27.31 -11.07 1.38
N THR A 129 28.10 -11.35 0.34
CA THR A 129 29.24 -10.51 -0.06
C THR A 129 29.14 -10.26 -1.56
N PRO A 130 29.08 -8.99 -2.00
CA PRO A 130 29.16 -8.66 -3.42
C PRO A 130 30.31 -9.38 -4.11
N ARG A 131 30.03 -10.01 -5.25
CA ARG A 131 31.05 -10.71 -6.03
C ARG A 131 32.09 -9.73 -6.53
N GLU A 132 33.36 -10.06 -6.34
CA GLU A 132 34.46 -9.41 -7.05
C GLU A 132 34.58 -10.01 -8.44
N PHE A 133 34.57 -9.15 -9.46
CA PHE A 133 34.73 -9.55 -10.86
C PHE A 133 36.16 -9.27 -11.33
N ASP A 134 36.72 -10.20 -12.07
CA ASP A 134 38.00 -10.09 -12.79
C ASP A 134 37.84 -9.45 -14.19
N PHE A 135 36.61 -9.07 -14.54
CA PHE A 135 36.21 -8.33 -15.74
C PHE A 135 35.20 -7.23 -15.38
N GLU A 136 34.97 -6.28 -16.28
CA GLU A 136 33.97 -5.23 -16.07
C GLU A 136 32.55 -5.83 -16.20
N PRO A 137 31.72 -5.82 -15.13
CA PRO A 137 30.39 -6.40 -15.19
C PRO A 137 29.48 -5.59 -16.13
N LYS A 138 28.83 -6.27 -17.07
CA LYS A 138 27.81 -5.67 -17.94
C LYS A 138 26.52 -5.42 -17.17
N ALA A 139 25.81 -4.38 -17.56
CA ALA A 139 24.47 -4.11 -17.07
C ALA A 139 23.45 -5.10 -17.66
N HIS A 140 22.39 -5.40 -16.90
CA HIS A 140 21.38 -6.38 -17.31
C HIS A 140 20.66 -6.05 -18.63
N TRP A 141 20.54 -4.78 -19.01
CA TRP A 141 19.89 -4.40 -20.27
C TRP A 141 20.74 -4.75 -21.49
N ASP A 142 22.06 -4.55 -21.40
CA ASP A 142 23.00 -4.92 -22.47
C ASP A 142 23.18 -6.44 -22.52
N LEU A 143 23.36 -7.08 -21.36
CA LEU A 143 23.52 -8.52 -21.25
C LEU A 143 22.27 -9.28 -21.75
N GLY A 144 21.08 -8.79 -21.40
CA GLY A 144 19.83 -9.39 -21.83
C GLY A 144 19.58 -9.25 -23.34
N GLU A 145 20.05 -8.17 -23.95
CA GLU A 145 19.99 -7.97 -25.40
C GLU A 145 21.00 -8.85 -26.14
N ASP A 146 22.25 -8.91 -25.67
CA ASP A 146 23.32 -9.77 -26.19
C ASP A 146 22.92 -11.25 -26.18
N LEU A 147 22.23 -11.70 -25.11
CA LEU A 147 21.70 -13.06 -24.96
C LEU A 147 20.42 -13.31 -25.77
N GLY A 148 19.86 -12.28 -26.42
CA GLY A 148 18.60 -12.38 -27.16
C GLY A 148 17.37 -12.68 -26.30
N ILE A 149 17.43 -12.41 -24.99
CA ILE A 149 16.38 -12.74 -24.01
C ILE A 149 15.52 -11.54 -23.60
N LEU A 150 16.02 -10.31 -23.77
CA LEU A 150 15.28 -9.07 -23.56
C LEU A 150 15.21 -8.30 -24.88
N ASP A 151 14.02 -7.90 -25.30
CA ASP A 151 13.79 -7.20 -26.57
C ASP A 151 13.10 -5.86 -26.32
N TRP A 152 13.93 -4.84 -26.11
CA TRP A 152 13.52 -3.47 -25.85
C TRP A 152 12.96 -2.79 -27.10
N GLU A 153 13.57 -3.02 -28.26
CA GLU A 153 13.16 -2.43 -29.53
C GLU A 153 11.72 -2.82 -29.87
N ARG A 154 11.38 -4.12 -29.78
CA ARG A 154 10.01 -4.57 -30.05
C ARG A 154 9.03 -4.10 -28.97
N GLY A 155 9.44 -4.01 -27.70
CA GLY A 155 8.61 -3.43 -26.63
C GLY A 155 8.27 -1.96 -26.90
N GLY A 156 9.29 -1.16 -27.23
CA GLY A 156 9.16 0.24 -27.64
C GLY A 156 8.25 0.43 -28.85
N LYS A 157 8.39 -0.45 -29.85
CA LYS A 157 7.58 -0.40 -31.08
C LYS A 157 6.12 -0.78 -30.85
N VAL A 158 5.84 -1.78 -30.00
CA VAL A 158 4.47 -2.29 -29.80
C VAL A 158 3.68 -1.42 -28.82
N THR A 159 4.32 -0.92 -27.78
CA THR A 159 3.62 -0.19 -26.70
C THR A 159 4.19 1.20 -26.47
N GLY A 160 5.51 1.31 -26.33
CA GLY A 160 6.19 2.57 -26.01
C GLY A 160 7.37 2.37 -25.07
N ALA A 161 7.95 3.46 -24.57
CA ALA A 161 9.04 3.40 -23.59
C ALA A 161 8.61 2.64 -22.31
N ARG A 162 9.59 2.08 -21.58
CA ARG A 162 9.37 1.32 -20.33
C ARG A 162 8.53 0.04 -20.50
N PHE A 163 8.52 -0.52 -21.71
CA PHE A 163 8.02 -1.86 -22.02
C PHE A 163 9.09 -2.68 -22.74
N LEU A 164 8.99 -4.00 -22.63
CA LEU A 164 9.89 -4.97 -23.28
C LEU A 164 9.17 -6.27 -23.60
N PHE A 165 9.79 -7.11 -24.42
CA PHE A 165 9.48 -8.53 -24.47
C PHE A 165 10.58 -9.36 -23.82
N TYR A 166 10.19 -10.28 -22.94
CA TYR A 166 11.04 -11.42 -22.57
C TYR A 166 10.95 -12.51 -23.64
N LYS A 167 12.08 -13.14 -24.01
CA LYS A 167 12.16 -14.20 -25.02
C LYS A 167 12.92 -15.42 -24.52
N GLY A 168 12.58 -16.59 -25.06
CA GLY A 168 13.33 -17.84 -24.85
C GLY A 168 13.62 -18.12 -23.37
N LEU A 169 14.91 -18.27 -23.03
CA LEU A 169 15.34 -18.52 -21.66
C LEU A 169 15.11 -17.36 -20.69
N GLY A 170 15.00 -16.10 -21.15
CA GLY A 170 14.63 -14.98 -20.27
C GLY A 170 13.19 -15.05 -19.80
N ALA A 171 12.25 -15.36 -20.70
CA ALA A 171 10.85 -15.58 -20.34
C ALA A 171 10.70 -16.81 -19.43
N ARG A 172 11.52 -17.85 -19.65
CA ARG A 172 11.57 -19.00 -18.76
C ARG A 172 12.13 -18.65 -17.38
N LEU A 173 13.19 -17.82 -17.32
CA LEU A 173 13.80 -17.35 -16.07
C LEU A 173 12.81 -16.53 -15.25
N GLU A 174 12.13 -15.57 -15.86
CA GLU A 174 11.09 -14.77 -15.19
C GLU A 174 10.01 -15.69 -14.57
N ARG A 175 9.55 -16.69 -15.33
CA ARG A 175 8.61 -17.70 -14.82
C ARG A 175 9.16 -18.59 -13.72
N ALA A 176 10.41 -19.01 -13.86
CA ALA A 176 11.08 -19.82 -12.84
C ALA A 176 11.16 -19.08 -11.51
N ILE A 177 11.45 -17.78 -11.55
CA ILE A 177 11.57 -16.93 -10.36
C ILE A 177 10.24 -16.83 -9.64
N TYR A 178 9.14 -16.45 -10.31
CA TYR A 178 7.87 -16.30 -9.60
C TYR A 178 7.30 -17.65 -9.12
N ASN A 179 7.53 -18.75 -9.85
CA ASN A 179 7.12 -20.08 -9.38
C ASN A 179 7.90 -20.49 -8.12
N PHE A 180 9.22 -20.26 -8.13
CA PHE A 180 10.06 -20.49 -6.95
C PHE A 180 9.59 -19.68 -5.75
N MET A 181 9.30 -18.38 -5.94
CA MET A 181 8.79 -17.50 -4.89
C MET A 181 7.46 -18.00 -4.30
N LEU A 182 6.48 -18.36 -5.15
CA LEU A 182 5.19 -18.89 -4.68
C LEU A 182 5.36 -20.19 -3.90
N ASP A 183 6.18 -21.12 -4.40
CA ASP A 183 6.46 -22.40 -3.71
C ASP A 183 7.15 -22.20 -2.35
N GLU A 184 8.01 -21.19 -2.23
CA GLU A 184 8.66 -20.85 -0.96
C GLU A 184 7.68 -20.21 0.04
N HIS A 185 6.86 -19.26 -0.40
CA HIS A 185 5.85 -18.67 0.47
C HIS A 185 4.75 -19.67 0.87
N GLY A 186 4.44 -20.64 0.01
CA GLY A 186 3.57 -21.76 0.38
C GLY A 186 4.12 -22.57 1.56
N LYS A 187 5.45 -22.77 1.65
CA LYS A 187 6.10 -23.43 2.79
C LYS A 187 6.10 -22.58 4.06
N GLU A 188 6.05 -21.26 3.91
CA GLU A 188 5.96 -20.27 5.00
C GLU A 188 4.51 -20.08 5.50
N GLY A 189 3.54 -20.79 4.92
CA GLY A 189 2.15 -20.81 5.36
C GLY A 189 1.23 -19.81 4.66
N TYR A 190 1.69 -19.13 3.61
CA TYR A 190 0.82 -18.29 2.80
C TYR A 190 -0.13 -19.14 1.95
N THR A 191 -1.39 -18.73 1.90
CA THR A 191 -2.34 -19.28 0.94
C THR A 191 -2.15 -18.58 -0.41
N GLU A 192 -1.86 -19.35 -1.45
CA GLU A 192 -1.72 -18.82 -2.82
C GLU A 192 -3.09 -18.44 -3.40
N VAL A 193 -3.16 -17.26 -4.00
CA VAL A 193 -4.38 -16.69 -4.62
C VAL A 193 -4.07 -16.14 -6.00
N ILE A 194 -4.90 -16.46 -6.99
CA ILE A 194 -4.92 -15.74 -8.27
C ILE A 194 -5.94 -14.62 -8.17
N THR A 195 -5.48 -13.37 -8.26
CA THR A 195 -6.32 -12.19 -8.07
C THR A 195 -6.90 -11.65 -9.38
N PRO A 196 -8.02 -10.90 -9.35
CA PRO A 196 -8.39 -10.03 -10.45
C PRO A 196 -7.33 -8.93 -10.67
N TYR A 197 -6.92 -8.70 -11.90
CA TYR A 197 -5.95 -7.64 -12.24
C TYR A 197 -6.59 -6.28 -12.52
N MET A 198 -7.93 -6.23 -12.45
CA MET A 198 -8.74 -5.03 -12.54
C MET A 198 -9.61 -4.94 -11.28
N VAL A 199 -9.63 -3.77 -10.65
CA VAL A 199 -10.38 -3.54 -9.40
C VAL A 199 -11.20 -2.27 -9.50
N ASN A 200 -12.22 -2.15 -8.65
CA ASN A 200 -13.02 -0.93 -8.53
C ASN A 200 -12.31 0.15 -7.69
N HIS A 201 -12.80 1.40 -7.77
CA HIS A 201 -12.26 2.54 -7.00
C HIS A 201 -12.29 2.33 -5.49
N ASP A 202 -13.31 1.65 -4.97
CA ASP A 202 -13.42 1.36 -3.53
C ASP A 202 -12.23 0.51 -3.06
N SER A 203 -11.69 -0.37 -3.92
CA SER A 203 -10.52 -1.19 -3.59
C SER A 203 -9.26 -0.33 -3.52
N MET A 204 -9.10 0.57 -4.50
CA MET A 204 -8.00 1.55 -4.55
C MET A 204 -8.05 2.51 -3.36
N PHE A 205 -9.26 2.89 -2.92
CA PHE A 205 -9.46 3.69 -1.70
C PHE A 205 -9.09 2.89 -0.44
N GLY A 206 -9.48 1.61 -0.36
CA GLY A 206 -9.20 0.70 0.75
C GLY A 206 -7.72 0.63 1.11
N THR A 207 -6.86 0.44 0.11
CA THR A 207 -5.41 0.29 0.31
C THR A 207 -4.64 1.62 0.30
N GLY A 208 -5.32 2.74 0.04
CA GLY A 208 -4.79 4.09 0.16
C GLY A 208 -4.13 4.66 -1.10
N GLN A 209 -4.23 3.97 -2.24
CA GLN A 209 -3.85 4.53 -3.53
C GLN A 209 -4.74 5.73 -3.86
N TYR A 210 -6.05 5.63 -3.61
CA TYR A 210 -6.98 6.74 -3.82
C TYR A 210 -7.27 7.50 -2.51
N PRO A 211 -7.42 8.85 -2.57
CA PRO A 211 -7.40 9.69 -3.78
C PRO A 211 -6.00 10.15 -4.23
N LYS A 212 -4.96 9.99 -3.40
CA LYS A 212 -3.66 10.67 -3.55
C LYS A 212 -2.87 10.30 -4.81
N PHE A 213 -2.85 9.01 -5.18
CA PHE A 213 -2.01 8.46 -6.24
C PHE A 213 -2.84 8.05 -7.46
N LYS A 214 -3.93 8.78 -7.73
CA LYS A 214 -4.81 8.50 -8.87
C LYS A 214 -4.05 8.59 -10.21
N GLU A 215 -3.17 9.58 -10.33
CA GLU A 215 -2.34 9.83 -11.51
C GLU A 215 -1.27 8.74 -11.74
N ASP A 216 -0.94 7.94 -10.71
CA ASP A 216 0.04 6.85 -10.80
C ASP A 216 -0.55 5.53 -11.34
N THR A 217 -1.85 5.52 -11.68
CA THR A 217 -2.60 4.32 -12.06
C THR A 217 -3.11 4.37 -13.50
N PHE A 218 -3.40 3.20 -14.07
CA PHE A 218 -4.06 3.11 -15.38
C PHE A 218 -5.55 2.79 -15.20
N GLU A 219 -6.41 3.75 -15.54
CA GLU A 219 -7.87 3.59 -15.53
C GLU A 219 -8.38 3.14 -16.91
N LEU A 220 -9.37 2.25 -16.91
CA LEU A 220 -10.03 1.82 -18.14
C LEU A 220 -11.14 2.79 -18.52
N SER A 221 -11.07 3.32 -19.75
CA SER A 221 -12.10 4.19 -20.30
C SER A 221 -13.48 3.53 -20.25
N ASP A 222 -14.51 4.33 -19.99
CA ASP A 222 -15.92 3.92 -19.97
C ASP A 222 -16.27 2.84 -18.91
N SER A 223 -15.45 2.72 -17.86
CA SER A 223 -15.71 1.82 -16.72
C SER A 223 -15.21 2.43 -15.40
N ASN A 224 -15.54 1.78 -14.27
CA ASN A 224 -15.01 2.12 -12.93
C ASN A 224 -13.83 1.21 -12.53
N TYR A 225 -13.14 0.63 -13.51
CA TYR A 225 -12.06 -0.33 -13.28
C TYR A 225 -10.68 0.27 -13.50
N VAL A 226 -9.76 -0.15 -12.64
CA VAL A 226 -8.36 0.30 -12.60
C VAL A 226 -7.48 -0.93 -12.66
N LEU A 227 -6.42 -0.88 -13.47
CA LEU A 227 -5.39 -1.91 -13.45
C LEU A 227 -4.60 -1.82 -12.16
N ILE A 228 -4.37 -2.97 -11.51
CA ILE A 228 -3.74 -3.00 -10.19
C ILE A 228 -2.25 -2.59 -10.27
N PRO A 229 -1.76 -1.70 -9.40
CA PRO A 229 -0.32 -1.37 -9.30
C PRO A 229 0.48 -2.39 -8.48
N THR A 230 -0.22 -3.34 -7.85
CA THR A 230 0.30 -4.43 -7.02
C THR A 230 -0.85 -5.37 -6.62
N ALA A 231 -0.56 -6.66 -6.40
CA ALA A 231 -1.53 -7.62 -5.84
C ALA A 231 -1.97 -7.27 -4.40
N GLU A 232 -1.25 -6.40 -3.69
CA GLU A 232 -1.69 -5.84 -2.39
C GLU A 232 -3.13 -5.32 -2.47
N VAL A 233 -3.48 -4.61 -3.54
CA VAL A 233 -4.80 -3.97 -3.68
C VAL A 233 -5.94 -5.00 -3.61
N PRO A 234 -6.00 -6.01 -4.50
CA PRO A 234 -7.05 -7.02 -4.42
C PRO A 234 -6.92 -7.94 -3.20
N LEU A 235 -5.70 -8.28 -2.75
CA LEU A 235 -5.51 -9.18 -1.60
C LEU A 235 -6.00 -8.56 -0.29
N THR A 236 -5.62 -7.31 0.00
CA THR A 236 -6.06 -6.62 1.22
C THR A 236 -7.57 -6.40 1.21
N ASN A 237 -8.16 -6.10 0.05
CA ASN A 237 -9.61 -5.89 -0.08
C ASN A 237 -10.43 -7.19 -0.13
N TYR A 238 -9.79 -8.36 -0.03
CA TYR A 238 -10.48 -9.66 -0.03
C TYR A 238 -11.57 -9.73 1.06
N TYR A 239 -11.29 -9.18 2.25
CA TYR A 239 -12.21 -9.13 3.39
C TYR A 239 -12.85 -7.75 3.63
N ARG A 240 -12.92 -6.90 2.60
CA ARG A 240 -13.53 -5.57 2.74
C ARG A 240 -14.99 -5.68 3.23
N ASP A 241 -15.34 -4.81 4.17
CA ASP A 241 -16.63 -4.75 4.87
C ASP A 241 -16.97 -5.98 5.74
N GLU A 242 -16.02 -6.88 5.98
CA GLU A 242 -16.25 -8.10 6.76
C GLU A 242 -15.84 -7.98 8.25
N ILE A 243 -16.36 -8.92 9.05
CA ILE A 243 -15.94 -9.16 10.44
C ILE A 243 -15.46 -10.61 10.52
N ILE A 244 -14.14 -10.77 10.59
CA ILE A 244 -13.47 -12.07 10.65
C ILE A 244 -13.56 -12.65 12.07
N ASP A 245 -13.57 -13.98 12.20
CA ASP A 245 -13.42 -14.65 13.50
C ASP A 245 -11.97 -14.49 13.97
N GLY A 246 -11.74 -13.92 15.16
CA GLY A 246 -10.38 -13.58 15.61
C GLY A 246 -9.46 -14.80 15.73
N LYS A 247 -10.03 -16.00 15.92
CA LYS A 247 -9.31 -17.27 16.00
C LYS A 247 -8.63 -17.65 14.69
N ASP A 248 -9.09 -17.08 13.57
CA ASP A 248 -8.55 -17.34 12.25
C ASP A 248 -7.34 -16.44 11.96
N LEU A 249 -7.07 -15.42 12.81
CA LEU A 249 -5.90 -14.56 12.71
C LEU A 249 -4.66 -15.19 13.38
N PRO A 250 -3.45 -14.99 12.81
CA PRO A 250 -3.19 -14.22 11.59
C PRO A 250 -3.47 -15.00 10.29
N ILE A 251 -3.91 -14.28 9.25
CA ILE A 251 -4.19 -14.82 7.91
C ILE A 251 -3.13 -14.34 6.92
N TYR A 252 -2.62 -15.25 6.09
CA TYR A 252 -1.53 -15.01 5.16
C TYR A 252 -1.94 -15.32 3.72
N PHE A 253 -1.82 -14.35 2.81
CA PHE A 253 -2.01 -14.54 1.37
C PHE A 253 -0.76 -14.22 0.56
N THR A 254 -0.54 -14.99 -0.50
CA THR A 254 0.44 -14.66 -1.53
C THR A 254 -0.17 -14.73 -2.93
N ALA A 255 0.29 -13.89 -3.84
CA ALA A 255 -0.16 -13.91 -5.22
C ALA A 255 0.93 -13.41 -6.17
N MET A 256 1.03 -14.05 -7.33
CA MET A 256 1.74 -13.47 -8.47
C MET A 256 0.75 -12.68 -9.32
N SER A 257 1.09 -11.42 -9.63
CA SER A 257 0.34 -10.65 -10.61
C SER A 257 1.26 -9.79 -11.48
N PRO A 258 0.83 -9.43 -12.69
CA PRO A 258 1.33 -8.22 -13.32
C PRO A 258 0.93 -7.01 -12.46
N SER A 259 1.79 -6.02 -12.41
CA SER A 259 1.62 -4.74 -11.72
C SER A 259 1.76 -3.62 -12.76
N PHE A 260 0.81 -2.68 -12.76
CA PHE A 260 0.72 -1.60 -13.74
C PHE A 260 0.87 -0.24 -13.08
N ARG A 261 1.88 0.55 -13.46
CA ARG A 261 2.15 1.88 -12.89
C ARG A 261 2.43 2.90 -13.98
N SER A 262 1.80 4.08 -13.89
CA SER A 262 1.98 5.14 -14.90
C SER A 262 3.35 5.80 -14.84
N GLU A 263 4.04 5.72 -13.68
CA GLU A 263 5.36 6.32 -13.45
C GLU A 263 5.43 7.83 -13.80
N ALA A 264 4.30 8.54 -13.62
CA ALA A 264 4.11 9.94 -14.05
C ALA A 264 5.11 10.92 -13.43
N GLY A 265 5.65 10.63 -12.24
CA GLY A 265 6.66 11.44 -11.55
C GLY A 265 8.14 11.07 -11.85
N SER A 266 8.40 10.03 -12.64
CA SER A 266 9.73 9.40 -12.74
C SER A 266 10.55 9.87 -13.96
N ALA A 267 10.31 11.09 -14.45
CA ALA A 267 10.95 11.60 -15.66
C ALA A 267 12.48 11.61 -15.53
N GLY A 268 13.17 10.90 -16.43
CA GLY A 268 14.64 10.85 -16.49
C GLY A 268 15.34 9.91 -15.50
N ARG A 269 14.64 9.31 -14.53
CA ARG A 269 15.20 8.33 -13.57
C ARG A 269 15.02 6.89 -14.07
N ASP A 270 16.06 6.06 -13.91
CA ASP A 270 16.11 4.64 -14.31
C ASP A 270 15.43 4.38 -15.67
N THR A 271 15.88 5.09 -16.71
CA THR A 271 15.23 5.07 -18.03
C THR A 271 15.54 3.82 -18.85
N ARG A 272 16.52 3.02 -18.44
CA ARG A 272 16.95 1.78 -19.09
C ARG A 272 16.84 0.61 -18.14
N GLY A 273 16.52 -0.56 -18.68
CA GLY A 273 16.50 -1.80 -17.92
C GLY A 273 15.18 -2.10 -17.21
N LEU A 274 15.25 -3.07 -16.30
CA LEU A 274 14.12 -3.73 -15.65
C LEU A 274 13.71 -3.10 -14.31
N ILE A 275 14.46 -2.09 -13.84
CA ILE A 275 14.25 -1.50 -12.51
C ILE A 275 12.93 -0.70 -12.43
N ARG A 276 12.54 -0.04 -13.54
CA ARG A 276 11.36 0.83 -13.60
C ARG A 276 10.63 0.69 -14.94
N LEU A 277 9.55 -0.10 -14.92
CA LEU A 277 8.69 -0.40 -16.06
C LEU A 277 7.23 0.00 -15.78
N HIS A 278 6.45 0.23 -16.83
CA HIS A 278 5.00 0.41 -16.67
C HIS A 278 4.28 -0.88 -16.31
N GLN A 279 4.84 -2.03 -16.74
CA GLN A 279 4.33 -3.36 -16.43
C GLN A 279 5.49 -4.23 -15.94
N PHE A 280 5.30 -4.88 -14.80
CA PHE A 280 6.24 -5.88 -14.26
C PHE A 280 5.50 -6.94 -13.45
N HIS A 281 6.05 -8.15 -13.34
CA HIS A 281 5.51 -9.15 -12.43
C HIS A 281 6.07 -8.99 -11.02
N LYS A 282 5.22 -9.28 -10.03
CA LYS A 282 5.58 -9.28 -8.61
C LYS A 282 4.85 -10.42 -7.91
N VAL A 283 5.55 -11.09 -7.01
CA VAL A 283 4.93 -11.95 -6.01
C VAL A 283 4.74 -11.13 -4.75
N GLU A 284 3.49 -10.98 -4.31
CA GLU A 284 3.13 -10.20 -3.12
C GLU A 284 2.86 -11.13 -1.95
N MET A 285 3.18 -10.65 -0.75
CA MET A 285 2.75 -11.21 0.53
C MET A 285 1.81 -10.21 1.21
N VAL A 286 0.66 -10.65 1.70
CA VAL A 286 -0.26 -9.86 2.51
C VAL A 286 -0.58 -10.62 3.79
N LYS A 287 -0.61 -9.91 4.92
CA LYS A 287 -1.02 -10.47 6.21
C LYS A 287 -2.11 -9.64 6.86
N PHE A 288 -3.03 -10.32 7.52
CA PHE A 288 -4.00 -9.76 8.44
C PHE A 288 -3.64 -10.26 9.84
N ALA A 289 -3.41 -9.35 10.77
CA ALA A 289 -2.93 -9.68 12.11
C ALA A 289 -3.71 -8.92 13.19
N LYS A 290 -3.69 -9.45 14.42
CA LYS A 290 -4.17 -8.69 15.58
C LYS A 290 -3.23 -7.50 15.83
N PRO A 291 -3.73 -6.36 16.33
CA PRO A 291 -2.92 -5.17 16.57
C PRO A 291 -1.64 -5.44 17.39
N GLU A 292 -1.74 -6.27 18.41
CA GLU A 292 -0.65 -6.66 19.32
C GLU A 292 0.42 -7.54 18.68
N GLU A 293 0.13 -8.18 17.55
CA GLU A 293 1.04 -9.11 16.85
C GLU A 293 1.66 -8.48 15.59
N SER A 294 1.12 -7.34 15.12
CA SER A 294 1.41 -6.84 13.77
C SER A 294 2.89 -6.53 13.54
N TYR A 295 3.62 -6.01 14.53
CA TYR A 295 5.04 -5.71 14.36
C TYR A 295 5.91 -6.97 14.36
N GLU A 296 5.53 -8.03 15.08
CA GLU A 296 6.18 -9.33 14.96
C GLU A 296 5.92 -9.93 13.56
N GLU A 297 4.70 -9.78 13.06
CA GLU A 297 4.35 -10.22 11.71
C GLU A 297 5.10 -9.48 10.60
N LEU A 298 5.46 -8.20 10.82
CA LEU A 298 6.33 -7.43 9.94
C LEU A 298 7.74 -8.02 9.88
N GLU A 299 8.34 -8.34 11.03
CA GLU A 299 9.67 -8.95 11.07
C GLU A 299 9.67 -10.32 10.35
N LYS A 300 8.64 -11.15 10.61
CA LYS A 300 8.45 -12.43 9.90
C LYS A 300 8.29 -12.24 8.39
N MET A 301 7.48 -11.27 7.96
CA MET A 301 7.27 -10.99 6.52
C MET A 301 8.56 -10.52 5.84
N THR A 302 9.34 -9.67 6.52
CA THR A 302 10.61 -9.19 5.99
C THR A 302 11.60 -10.35 5.86
N ALA A 303 11.67 -11.23 6.88
CA ALA A 303 12.48 -12.44 6.84
C ALA A 303 12.07 -13.40 5.71
N ASN A 304 10.77 -13.51 5.40
CA ASN A 304 10.25 -14.30 4.28
C ASN A 304 10.73 -13.75 2.92
N ALA A 305 10.77 -12.42 2.74
CA ALA A 305 11.37 -11.81 1.54
C ALA A 305 12.90 -12.05 1.48
N GLU A 306 13.58 -11.94 2.62
CA GLU A 306 15.03 -12.23 2.74
C GLU A 306 15.37 -13.68 2.38
N ASN A 307 14.55 -14.64 2.81
CA ASN A 307 14.71 -16.07 2.51
C ASN A 307 14.82 -16.34 0.99
N ILE A 308 14.03 -15.64 0.17
CA ILE A 308 14.13 -15.72 -1.29
C ILE A 308 15.51 -15.26 -1.78
N LEU A 309 16.00 -14.09 -1.33
CA LEU A 309 17.31 -13.55 -1.72
C LEU A 309 18.46 -14.46 -1.27
N GLN A 310 18.38 -14.99 -0.04
CA GLN A 310 19.37 -15.89 0.52
C GLN A 310 19.47 -17.20 -0.26
N LYS A 311 18.32 -17.80 -0.62
CA LYS A 311 18.28 -19.02 -1.45
C LYS A 311 18.76 -18.79 -2.88
N LEU A 312 18.52 -17.60 -3.42
CA LEU A 312 19.09 -17.15 -4.70
C LEU A 312 20.56 -16.72 -4.58
N ASN A 313 21.12 -16.71 -3.37
CA ASN A 313 22.46 -16.23 -3.07
C ASN A 313 22.78 -14.86 -3.69
N LEU A 314 21.85 -13.92 -3.53
CA LEU A 314 21.99 -12.53 -3.96
C LEU A 314 22.35 -11.65 -2.75
N PRO A 315 23.52 -10.98 -2.73
CA PRO A 315 23.88 -10.07 -1.64
C PRO A 315 22.89 -8.91 -1.53
N TYR A 316 22.48 -8.58 -0.31
CA TYR A 316 21.50 -7.53 -0.06
C TYR A 316 21.73 -6.85 1.29
N ARG A 317 21.09 -5.70 1.47
CA ARG A 317 20.92 -5.02 2.76
C ARG A 317 19.45 -4.77 3.04
N VAL A 318 19.12 -4.63 4.31
CA VAL A 318 17.79 -4.21 4.76
C VAL A 318 17.90 -2.85 5.40
N VAL A 319 17.00 -1.97 5.01
CA VAL A 319 16.99 -0.58 5.36
C VAL A 319 15.64 -0.24 5.99
N ALA A 320 15.66 0.38 7.17
CA ALA A 320 14.47 0.99 7.76
C ALA A 320 14.26 2.36 7.14
N LEU A 321 13.10 2.58 6.52
CA LEU A 321 12.80 3.85 5.87
C LEU A 321 12.59 4.96 6.90
N SER A 322 13.05 6.16 6.54
CA SER A 322 12.85 7.38 7.30
C SER A 322 11.42 7.89 7.19
N THR A 323 11.01 8.77 8.11
CA THR A 323 9.65 9.33 8.12
C THR A 323 9.24 10.02 6.81
N GLY A 324 10.20 10.66 6.12
CA GLY A 324 10.01 11.34 4.85
C GLY A 324 9.94 10.41 3.62
N ASP A 325 10.56 9.23 3.70
CA ASP A 325 10.64 8.29 2.58
C ASP A 325 9.59 7.16 2.64
N MET A 326 8.92 6.97 3.79
CA MET A 326 7.86 5.96 3.92
C MET A 326 6.65 6.23 3.02
N GLY A 327 6.06 5.15 2.50
CA GLY A 327 4.81 5.18 1.74
C GLY A 327 3.59 5.66 2.56
N PHE A 328 2.63 6.28 1.89
CA PHE A 328 1.46 6.95 2.50
C PHE A 328 0.69 6.13 3.53
N SER A 329 0.44 4.84 3.25
CA SER A 329 -0.35 3.95 4.12
C SER A 329 0.48 3.32 5.24
N ALA A 330 1.81 3.35 5.16
CA ALA A 330 2.70 2.66 6.09
C ALA A 330 2.88 3.43 7.40
N ALA A 331 2.90 2.69 8.52
CA ALA A 331 3.36 3.15 9.82
C ALA A 331 4.84 2.82 10.04
N LYS A 332 5.34 1.73 9.43
CA LYS A 332 6.75 1.33 9.42
C LYS A 332 7.03 0.48 8.19
N THR A 333 8.18 0.71 7.55
CA THR A 333 8.60 -0.02 6.35
C THR A 333 10.06 -0.44 6.44
N TYR A 334 10.34 -1.65 5.96
CA TYR A 334 11.67 -2.14 5.63
C TYR A 334 11.79 -2.36 4.14
N ASP A 335 12.82 -1.77 3.55
CA ASP A 335 13.21 -2.06 2.18
C ASP A 335 14.38 -3.05 2.18
N LEU A 336 14.27 -4.07 1.33
CA LEU A 336 15.38 -4.93 0.98
C LEU A 336 15.97 -4.37 -0.31
N GLU A 337 17.26 -4.11 -0.29
CA GLU A 337 17.99 -3.62 -1.45
C GLU A 337 19.03 -4.64 -1.86
N VAL A 338 18.98 -5.09 -3.12
CA VAL A 338 19.90 -6.08 -3.68
C VAL A 338 21.09 -5.40 -4.37
N TRP A 339 22.26 -6.03 -4.30
CA TRP A 339 23.45 -5.53 -4.98
C TRP A 339 23.32 -5.61 -6.50
N ILE A 340 23.60 -4.50 -7.20
CA ILE A 340 23.58 -4.37 -8.66
C ILE A 340 25.01 -4.02 -9.14
N PRO A 341 25.81 -5.02 -9.57
CA PRO A 341 27.21 -4.85 -9.94
C PRO A 341 27.50 -3.70 -10.90
N ALA A 342 26.75 -3.59 -12.00
CA ALA A 342 27.02 -2.56 -13.02
C ALA A 342 26.74 -1.13 -12.55
N GLN A 343 26.01 -0.99 -11.44
CA GLN A 343 25.70 0.30 -10.81
C GLN A 343 26.52 0.55 -9.55
N ASN A 344 27.31 -0.43 -9.11
CA ASN A 344 28.11 -0.39 -7.89
C ASN A 344 27.32 0.11 -6.67
N THR A 345 26.08 -0.35 -6.52
CA THR A 345 25.19 0.07 -5.44
C THR A 345 24.12 -0.98 -5.14
N TYR A 346 23.41 -0.79 -4.03
CA TYR A 346 22.22 -1.53 -3.71
C TYR A 346 20.98 -0.83 -4.29
N ARG A 347 20.00 -1.61 -4.76
CA ARG A 347 18.73 -1.10 -5.30
C ARG A 347 17.57 -1.87 -4.67
N GLU A 348 16.52 -1.15 -4.31
CA GLU A 348 15.28 -1.74 -3.77
C GLU A 348 14.81 -2.92 -4.64
N ILE A 349 14.51 -4.07 -4.03
CA ILE A 349 13.93 -5.25 -4.66
C ILE A 349 12.65 -5.72 -3.95
N SER A 350 12.48 -5.29 -2.70
CA SER A 350 11.28 -5.49 -1.91
C SER A 350 11.09 -4.35 -0.94
N SER A 351 9.83 -4.00 -0.69
CA SER A 351 9.39 -3.14 0.39
C SER A 351 8.35 -3.89 1.21
N CYS A 352 8.54 -3.97 2.53
CA CYS A 352 7.70 -4.67 3.50
C CYS A 352 7.19 -3.70 4.56
N SER A 353 5.88 -3.54 4.66
CA SER A 353 5.24 -2.49 5.44
C SER A 353 4.18 -3.03 6.41
N ASN A 354 4.17 -2.48 7.63
CA ASN A 354 3.03 -2.54 8.52
C ASN A 354 2.20 -1.27 8.34
N THR A 355 0.91 -1.41 8.04
CA THR A 355 -0.02 -0.28 7.84
C THR A 355 -0.89 -0.01 9.06
N GLU A 356 -0.68 -0.73 10.17
CA GLU A 356 -1.57 -0.74 11.34
C GLU A 356 -3.03 -0.86 10.89
N ASP A 357 -3.94 -0.08 11.49
CA ASP A 357 -5.35 -0.06 11.14
C ASP A 357 -5.69 0.80 9.91
N PHE A 358 -4.71 1.39 9.21
CA PHE A 358 -4.98 2.42 8.22
C PHE A 358 -5.79 1.93 7.03
N GLN A 359 -5.42 0.78 6.45
CA GLN A 359 -6.15 0.18 5.34
C GLN A 359 -7.41 -0.52 5.85
N ALA A 360 -7.31 -1.24 6.98
CA ALA A 360 -8.45 -1.87 7.64
C ALA A 360 -9.60 -0.88 7.91
N ARG A 361 -9.28 0.35 8.31
CA ARG A 361 -10.26 1.42 8.55
C ARG A 361 -10.91 1.92 7.26
N ARG A 362 -10.15 2.04 6.17
CA ARG A 362 -10.68 2.44 4.85
C ARG A 362 -11.59 1.37 4.26
N ALA A 363 -11.20 0.11 4.37
CA ALA A 363 -11.92 -1.04 3.84
C ALA A 363 -12.87 -1.70 4.87
N GLN A 364 -13.06 -1.11 6.05
CA GLN A 364 -13.92 -1.62 7.13
C GLN A 364 -13.66 -3.09 7.55
N ILE A 365 -12.41 -3.52 7.45
CA ILE A 365 -11.98 -4.88 7.76
C ILE A 365 -11.78 -5.00 9.27
N ARG A 366 -12.59 -5.84 9.90
CA ARG A 366 -12.63 -5.98 11.35
C ARG A 366 -12.53 -7.45 11.74
N TYR A 367 -12.26 -7.69 13.01
CA TYR A 367 -12.36 -9.02 13.60
C TYR A 367 -13.16 -8.96 14.89
N ARG A 368 -13.73 -10.11 15.27
CA ARG A 368 -14.33 -10.30 16.59
C ARG A 368 -13.27 -10.92 17.50
N ASP A 369 -12.90 -10.19 18.54
CA ASP A 369 -11.93 -10.64 19.53
C ASP A 369 -12.55 -11.74 20.41
N GLU A 370 -11.91 -12.91 20.52
CA GLU A 370 -12.43 -14.00 21.35
C GLU A 370 -12.32 -13.75 22.86
N ALA A 371 -11.44 -12.85 23.31
CA ALA A 371 -11.28 -12.57 24.73
C ALA A 371 -12.44 -11.74 25.31
N ASP A 372 -12.97 -10.78 24.53
CA ASP A 372 -14.03 -9.87 25.00
C ASP A 372 -15.29 -9.82 24.09
N GLY A 373 -15.29 -10.51 22.96
CA GLY A 373 -16.40 -10.57 22.00
C GLY A 373 -16.60 -9.29 21.19
N LYS A 374 -15.77 -8.26 21.38
CA LYS A 374 -15.92 -6.96 20.71
C LYS A 374 -15.37 -7.01 19.30
N VAL A 375 -15.97 -6.18 18.45
CA VAL A 375 -15.50 -5.98 17.08
C VAL A 375 -14.45 -4.88 17.07
N LYS A 376 -13.26 -5.19 16.55
CA LYS A 376 -12.09 -4.31 16.49
C LYS A 376 -11.55 -4.26 15.06
N LEU A 377 -10.86 -3.19 14.70
CA LEU A 377 -10.07 -3.17 13.47
C LEU A 377 -8.85 -4.09 13.65
N LEU A 378 -8.52 -4.85 12.62
CA LEU A 378 -7.26 -5.59 12.56
C LEU A 378 -6.14 -4.71 11.99
N HIS A 379 -4.92 -5.20 12.01
CA HIS A 379 -3.80 -4.60 11.28
C HIS A 379 -3.53 -5.34 9.97
N THR A 380 -3.18 -4.58 8.94
CA THR A 380 -2.82 -5.10 7.61
C THR A 380 -1.34 -4.86 7.33
N LEU A 381 -0.70 -5.85 6.72
CA LEU A 381 0.69 -5.79 6.29
C LEU A 381 0.80 -6.26 4.85
N ASN A 382 1.78 -5.71 4.15
CA ASN A 382 2.11 -6.15 2.80
C ASN A 382 3.62 -6.08 2.55
N GLY A 383 4.11 -6.95 1.68
CA GLY A 383 5.52 -7.03 1.37
C GLY A 383 5.76 -7.69 0.02
N SER A 384 6.76 -7.20 -0.70
CA SER A 384 7.16 -7.85 -1.95
C SER A 384 7.98 -9.11 -1.64
N GLY A 385 7.63 -10.25 -2.25
CA GLY A 385 8.31 -11.54 -2.07
C GLY A 385 8.78 -12.20 -3.37
N LEU A 386 9.30 -11.53 -4.40
CA LEU A 386 9.86 -10.19 -4.54
C LEU A 386 9.29 -9.54 -5.83
N ALA A 387 9.79 -8.36 -6.20
CA ALA A 387 9.61 -7.86 -7.56
C ALA A 387 10.41 -8.73 -8.57
N VAL A 388 9.70 -9.45 -9.44
CA VAL A 388 10.29 -10.48 -10.32
C VAL A 388 11.26 -9.86 -11.33
N GLY A 389 10.87 -8.76 -11.98
CA GLY A 389 11.72 -8.08 -12.97
C GLY A 389 13.05 -7.59 -12.40
N ARG A 390 13.02 -7.01 -11.19
CA ARG A 390 14.24 -6.60 -10.47
C ARG A 390 15.10 -7.79 -10.05
N THR A 391 14.47 -8.91 -9.70
CA THR A 391 15.16 -10.17 -9.40
C THR A 391 15.85 -10.74 -10.65
N VAL A 392 15.22 -10.66 -11.83
CA VAL A 392 15.86 -11.02 -13.10
C VAL A 392 17.10 -10.15 -13.33
N ALA A 393 17.00 -8.83 -13.16
CA ALA A 393 18.16 -7.94 -13.31
C ALA A 393 19.30 -8.32 -12.36
N ALA A 394 18.99 -8.56 -11.08
CA ALA A 394 19.97 -8.97 -10.09
C ALA A 394 20.65 -10.31 -10.43
N ILE A 395 19.89 -11.30 -10.91
CA ILE A 395 20.46 -12.58 -11.36
C ILE A 395 21.37 -12.38 -12.57
N LEU A 396 20.91 -11.64 -13.59
CA LEU A 396 21.71 -11.38 -14.79
C LEU A 396 23.06 -10.75 -14.43
N GLU A 397 23.08 -9.74 -13.55
CA GLU A 397 24.33 -9.06 -13.22
C GLU A 397 25.22 -9.81 -12.23
N ASN A 398 24.67 -10.46 -11.20
CA ASN A 398 25.49 -11.15 -10.18
C ASN A 398 26.02 -12.50 -10.68
N TYR A 399 25.32 -13.15 -11.61
CA TYR A 399 25.68 -14.47 -12.14
C TYR A 399 26.29 -14.45 -13.56
N GLN A 400 26.64 -13.28 -14.08
CA GLN A 400 27.31 -13.18 -15.38
C GLN A 400 28.71 -13.78 -15.36
N ASN A 401 29.13 -14.29 -16.51
CA ASN A 401 30.46 -14.81 -16.78
C ASN A 401 31.16 -13.91 -17.82
N GLU A 402 32.50 -14.00 -17.90
CA GLU A 402 33.31 -13.17 -18.80
C GLU A 402 32.90 -13.30 -20.28
N ASP A 403 32.44 -14.49 -20.68
CA ASP A 403 31.98 -14.79 -22.05
C ASP A 403 30.58 -14.22 -22.38
N GLY A 404 29.95 -13.51 -21.43
CA GLY A 404 28.59 -12.96 -21.57
C GLY A 404 27.47 -13.96 -21.28
N SER A 405 27.79 -15.21 -20.93
CA SER A 405 26.79 -16.15 -20.44
C SER A 405 26.38 -15.84 -19.00
N VAL A 406 25.20 -16.32 -18.57
CA VAL A 406 24.71 -16.17 -17.19
C VAL A 406 24.49 -17.53 -16.56
N THR A 407 25.15 -17.78 -15.44
CA THR A 407 24.94 -18.98 -14.64
C THR A 407 23.57 -18.92 -13.97
N ILE A 408 22.78 -20.00 -14.06
CA ILE A 408 21.45 -20.06 -13.43
C ILE A 408 21.62 -20.49 -11.96
N PRO A 409 21.06 -19.73 -10.99
CA PRO A 409 21.05 -20.13 -9.58
C PRO A 409 20.54 -21.55 -9.40
N GLU A 410 21.21 -22.35 -8.57
CA GLU A 410 20.91 -23.79 -8.43
C GLU A 410 19.45 -24.07 -8.08
N VAL A 411 18.87 -23.27 -7.18
CA VAL A 411 17.47 -23.38 -6.76
C VAL A 411 16.46 -23.14 -7.90
N LEU A 412 16.86 -22.45 -8.97
CA LEU A 412 16.01 -22.20 -10.14
C LEU A 412 16.14 -23.26 -11.23
N ARG A 413 17.21 -24.08 -11.22
CA ARG A 413 17.44 -25.09 -12.27
C ARG A 413 16.27 -26.08 -12.47
N PRO A 414 15.58 -26.56 -11.42
CA PRO A 414 14.39 -27.40 -11.58
C PRO A 414 13.28 -26.71 -12.40
N TYR A 415 13.03 -25.43 -12.17
CA TYR A 415 12.04 -24.63 -12.90
C TYR A 415 12.53 -24.25 -14.32
N MET A 416 13.84 -24.20 -14.50
CA MET A 416 14.51 -23.98 -15.78
C MET A 416 14.70 -25.25 -16.63
N GLY A 417 14.15 -26.39 -16.19
CA GLY A 417 14.22 -27.67 -16.92
C GLY A 417 15.61 -28.25 -16.97
N GLY A 418 16.39 -28.04 -15.91
CA GLY A 418 17.77 -28.50 -15.79
C GLY A 418 18.79 -27.62 -16.53
N ALA A 419 18.39 -26.51 -17.16
CA ALA A 419 19.34 -25.57 -17.73
C ALA A 419 20.21 -24.96 -16.62
N GLU A 420 21.52 -24.98 -16.82
CA GLU A 420 22.51 -24.49 -15.85
C GLU A 420 23.06 -23.11 -16.21
N VAL A 421 23.01 -22.74 -17.50
CA VAL A 421 23.57 -21.50 -18.03
C VAL A 421 22.68 -20.97 -19.16
N ILE A 422 22.51 -19.65 -19.25
CA ILE A 422 21.94 -18.94 -20.40
C ILE A 422 23.09 -18.49 -21.29
N LYS A 423 23.09 -18.91 -22.56
CA LYS A 423 24.15 -18.61 -23.55
C LYS A 423 23.55 -17.90 -24.77
N PRO A 424 24.36 -17.12 -25.51
CA PRO A 424 23.94 -16.48 -26.77
C PRO A 424 23.40 -17.45 -27.82
#